data_AF-A0A3D5MMU8-F1
#
_entry.id   AF-A0A3D5MMU8-F1
#
_cell.length_a   1.000
_cell.length_b   1.000
_cell.length_c   1.000
_cell.angle_alpha   90.00
_cell.angle_beta   90.00
_cell.angle_gamma   90.00
#
_symmetry.space_group_name_H-M   'P 1'
#
loop_
_entity.id
_entity.type
_entity.pdbx_description
1 polymer ?
#
loop_
_entity_poly.entity_id
_entity_poly.type
_entity_poly.pdbx_seq_one_letter_code
_entity_poly.pdbx_strand_id
1 'polypeptide(L)' 'MLIVLDNSNPAPLYQQIVDQVRAKVLAGEIQPGTQLPSIRQLAADLLTSVITTKRAYQELEAAGLIQTRP' A
#
# COMPACT_ATOMS: atom_id res chain seq x y z
N MET A 1 -0.50 -10.54 -1.62
CA MET A 1 -1.33 -9.37 -1.99
C MET A 1 -0.92 -8.95 -3.39
N LEU A 2 -1.85 -8.82 -4.33
CA LEU A 2 -1.55 -8.39 -5.71
C LEU A 2 -1.77 -6.88 -5.82
N ILE A 3 -0.69 -6.11 -5.92
CA ILE A 3 -0.72 -4.68 -6.27
C ILE A 3 0.06 -4.55 -7.57
N VAL A 4 -0.49 -3.80 -8.53
CA VAL A 4 0.16 -3.57 -9.83
C VAL A 4 0.42 -2.08 -9.98
N LEU A 5 1.67 -1.70 -10.20
CA LEU A 5 2.03 -0.31 -10.45
C LEU A 5 2.10 -0.05 -11.95
N ASP A 6 1.53 1.07 -12.37
CA ASP A 6 1.58 1.55 -13.74
C ASP A 6 2.37 2.85 -13.81
N ASN A 7 3.58 2.79 -14.37
CA ASN A 7 4.42 3.97 -14.55
C ASN A 7 3.94 4.90 -15.69
N SER A 8 3.02 4.44 -16.54
CA SER A 8 2.41 5.26 -17.59
C SER A 8 1.21 6.06 -17.07
N ASN A 9 0.67 5.69 -15.91
CA ASN A 9 -0.41 6.42 -15.26
C ASN A 9 0.12 7.75 -14.69
N PRO A 10 -0.57 8.89 -14.92
CA PRO A 10 -0.18 10.19 -14.36
C PRO A 10 -0.23 10.26 -12.83
N ALA A 11 -0.93 9.32 -12.17
CA ALA A 11 -0.99 9.27 -10.72
C ALA A 11 0.36 8.85 -10.11
N PRO A 12 0.83 9.52 -9.05
CA PRO A 12 2.04 9.12 -8.34
C PRO A 12 1.99 7.66 -7.85
N LEU A 13 3.12 6.96 -7.89
CA LEU A 13 3.18 5.54 -7.49
C LEU A 13 2.66 5.27 -6.07
N TYR A 14 2.93 6.16 -5.12
CA TYR A 14 2.41 6.00 -3.75
C TYR A 14 0.88 6.04 -3.73
N GLN A 15 0.27 6.91 -4.55
CA GLN A 15 -1.18 7.05 -4.65
C GLN A 15 -1.81 5.78 -5.23
N GLN A 16 -1.19 5.20 -6.26
CA GLN A 16 -1.63 3.93 -6.84
C GLN A 16 -1.62 2.78 -5.81
N ILE A 17 -0.62 2.75 -4.91
CA ILE A 17 -0.57 1.79 -3.80
C ILE A 17 -1.72 2.05 -2.83
N VAL A 18 -1.89 3.29 -2.38
CA VAL A 18 -2.95 3.68 -1.42
C VAL A 18 -4.32 3.29 -1.96
N ASP A 19 -4.63 3.63 -3.20
CA ASP A 19 -5.93 3.40 -3.80
C ASP A 19 -6.23 1.91 -3.97
N GLN A 20 -5.23 1.12 -4.37
CA GLN A 20 -5.39 -0.34 -4.48
C GLN A 20 -5.55 -1.02 -3.13
N VAL A 21 -4.78 -0.62 -2.11
CA VAL A 21 -4.94 -1.17 -0.76
C VAL A 21 -6.32 -0.81 -0.22
N ARG A 22 -6.73 0.45 -0.34
CA ARG A 22 -8.05 0.92 0.08
C ARG A 22 -9.16 0.15 -0.63
N ALA A 23 -9.08 -0.02 -1.94
CA ALA A 23 -10.07 -0.77 -2.71
C ALA A 23 -10.19 -2.22 -2.21
N LYS A 24 -9.06 -2.88 -1.90
CA LYS A 24 -9.05 -4.26 -1.37
C LYS A 24 -9.61 -4.37 0.05
N VAL A 25 -9.34 -3.39 0.90
CA VAL A 25 -9.95 -3.30 2.24
C VAL A 25 -11.47 -3.14 2.11
N LEU A 26 -11.92 -2.23 1.24
CA LEU A 26 -13.35 -1.99 0.99
C LEU A 26 -14.05 -3.18 0.34
N ALA A 27 -13.35 -3.92 -0.54
CA ALA A 27 -13.85 -5.15 -1.14
C ALA A 27 -13.88 -6.34 -0.17
N GLY A 28 -13.31 -6.20 1.03
CA GLY A 28 -13.23 -7.27 2.03
C GLY A 28 -12.15 -8.33 1.74
N GLU A 29 -11.28 -8.10 0.74
CA GLU A 29 -10.13 -8.97 0.48
C GLU A 29 -9.09 -8.89 1.60
N ILE A 30 -8.94 -7.70 2.20
CA ILE A 30 -8.06 -7.46 3.34
C ILE A 30 -8.95 -7.26 4.56
N GLN A 31 -8.99 -8.29 5.40
CA GLN A 31 -9.77 -8.24 6.64
C GLN A 31 -9.02 -7.47 7.74
N PRO A 32 -9.74 -6.81 8.65
CA PRO A 32 -9.14 -6.19 9.83
C PRO A 32 -8.25 -7.18 10.60
N GLY A 33 -7.04 -6.73 10.96
CA GLY A 33 -6.05 -7.58 11.64
C GLY A 33 -5.21 -8.45 10.71
N THR A 34 -5.47 -8.45 9.40
CA THR A 34 -4.59 -9.09 8.41
C THR A 34 -3.22 -8.43 8.42
N GLN A 35 -2.17 -9.23 8.51
CA GLN A 35 -0.81 -8.73 8.45
C GLN A 35 -0.48 -8.29 7.02
N LEU A 36 -0.16 -7.01 6.85
CA LEU A 36 0.36 -6.49 5.60
C LEU A 36 1.85 -6.78 5.46
N PRO A 37 2.37 -6.87 4.22
CA PRO A 37 3.80 -6.98 4.00
C PRO A 37 4.55 -5.80 4.66
N SER A 38 5.80 -6.03 5.05
CA SER A 38 6.64 -4.92 5.52
C SER A 38 6.89 -3.92 4.39
N ILE A 39 7.17 -2.66 4.73
CA ILE A 39 7.50 -1.60 3.75
C ILE A 39 8.62 -2.05 2.80
N ARG A 40 9.64 -2.74 3.32
CA ARG A 40 10.78 -3.22 2.52
C ARG A 40 10.39 -4.36 1.59
N GLN A 41 9.57 -5.31 2.06
CA GLN A 41 9.08 -6.39 1.21
C GLN A 41 8.19 -5.85 0.10
N LEU A 42 7.22 -5.00 0.43
CA LEU A 42 6.33 -4.45 -0.58
C LEU A 42 7.08 -3.59 -1.60
N ALA A 43 8.08 -2.82 -1.16
CA ALA A 43 8.92 -2.07 -2.08
C ALA A 43 9.67 -2.98 -3.07
N ALA A 44 10.20 -4.11 -2.59
CA ALA A 44 10.89 -5.10 -3.43
C ALA A 44 9.91 -5.79 -4.40
N ASP A 45 8.75 -6.21 -3.91
CA ASP A 45 7.72 -6.89 -4.72
C ASP A 45 7.18 -5.99 -5.84
N LEU A 46 7.07 -4.69 -5.57
CA LEU A 46 6.58 -3.69 -6.53
C LEU A 46 7.69 -3.02 -7.33
N LEU A 47 8.96 -3.40 -7.13
CA LEU A 47 10.13 -2.79 -7.74
C LEU A 47 10.14 -1.25 -7.62
N THR A 48 9.72 -0.74 -6.45
CA THR A 48 9.63 0.70 -6.17
C THR A 48 10.55 1.09 -5.01
N SER A 49 10.71 2.40 -4.79
CA SER A 49 11.49 2.91 -3.67
C SER A 49 10.80 2.63 -2.33
N VAL A 50 11.60 2.31 -1.31
CA VAL A 50 11.16 2.21 0.09
C VAL A 50 10.49 3.51 0.53
N ILE A 51 10.94 4.67 0.04
CA ILE A 51 10.35 5.98 0.37
C ILE A 51 8.92 6.08 -0.17
N THR A 52 8.69 5.66 -1.42
CA THR A 52 7.36 5.65 -2.05
C THR A 52 6.39 4.76 -1.28
N THR A 53 6.85 3.55 -0.93
CA THR A 53 6.04 2.59 -0.19
C THR A 53 5.75 3.07 1.24
N LYS A 54 6.74 3.67 1.90
CA LYS A 54 6.58 4.26 3.23
C LYS A 54 5.53 5.36 3.21
N ARG A 55 5.56 6.24 2.21
CA ARG A 55 4.56 7.30 2.04
C ARG A 55 3.16 6.72 1.88
N ALA A 56 3.00 5.69 1.05
CA ALA A 56 1.71 5.02 0.88
C ALA A 56 1.18 4.45 2.20
N TYR A 57 2.04 3.80 3.00
CA TYR A 57 1.65 3.26 4.31
C TYR A 57 1.26 4.37 5.29
N GLN A 58 2.00 5.48 5.31
CA GLN A 58 1.67 6.64 6.14
C GLN A 58 0.30 7.23 5.79
N GLU A 59 -0.06 7.30 4.51
CA GLU A 59 -1.37 7.79 4.09
C GLU A 59 -2.50 6.81 4.44
N LEU A 60 -2.26 5.51 4.31
CA LEU A 60 -3.21 4.48 4.76
C LEU A 60 -3.41 4.50 6.27
N GLU A 61 -2.34 4.74 7.03
CA GLU A 61 -2.38 4.86 8.49
C GLU A 61 -3.10 6.13 8.92
N ALA A 62 -2.82 7.26 8.27
CA ALA A 62 -3.54 8.52 8.48
C ALA A 62 -5.04 8.41 8.15
N ALA A 63 -5.40 7.58 7.16
CA ALA A 63 -6.78 7.26 6.83
C ALA A 63 -7.44 6.25 7.79
N GLY A 64 -6.70 5.73 8.79
CA GLY A 64 -7.20 4.73 9.74
C GLY A 64 -7.42 3.34 9.16
N LEU A 65 -6.90 3.06 7.96
CA LEU A 65 -7.07 1.78 7.27
C LEU A 65 -6.05 0.73 7.74
N ILE A 66 -4.88 1.18 8.18
CA ILE A 66 -3.81 0.31 8.68
C ILE A 66 -3.25 0.88 9.98
N GLN A 67 -2.51 0.04 10.71
CA GLN A 67 -1.77 0.47 11.91
C GLN A 67 -0.38 -0.14 11.87
N THR A 68 0.64 0.68 12.11
CA THR A 68 2.00 0.20 12.28
C THR A 68 2.23 -0.18 13.73
N ARG A 69 2.68 -1.42 13.98
CA ARG A 69 3.11 -1.87 15.32
C ARG A 69 4.63 -2.01 15.33
N PRO A 70 5.31 -1.58 16.41
CA PRO A 70 6.75 -1.73 16.57
C PRO A 70 7.16 -3.19 16.78
#